data_AF-A0A6I6JP69-F1
#
_entry.id   AF-A0A6I6JP69-F1
#
_cell.length_a   1.000
_cell.length_b   1.000
_cell.length_c   1.000
_cell.angle_alpha   90.00
_cell.angle_beta   90.00
_cell.angle_gamma   90.00
#
_symmetry.space_group_name_H-M   'P 1'
#
loop_
_entity.id
_entity.type
_entity.pdbx_description
1 polymer ?
#
loop_
_entity_poly.entity_id
_entity_poly.type
_entity_poly.pdbx_seq_one_letter_code
_entity_poly.pdbx_strand_id
1 'polypeptide(L)'
;MSKIKTYEEINQKLKAGKAVVLTAEEVSKMAQEASPEEIVEKVDVVTTATFGAMCSSGAIINFGHSTPPIRMEKIRLNGVPCYEGLAAVDSYIGATACDPDNPTYGGAHVIQDLLEGKDIVLEAWGKGTDCYPRKHIKTKININTINELILFNPRNAYQNYNVAVNTTKKMIHTYMGTLLPNLRNATYSTSGELSPLLNDPEFKTIGIGTRIFLGGTQGFVVWPGTQFHTTRPKNELGVPVTNAATIAVMGNLKEMSPEYIQAAYYEKYGVSMFVGIGIPIPVLNVEMAKRVSVNNSQIQSSVLDYGTVGTPKLGEVSYEELRSGSIKIGGKKIRTAPVASLSKARKIANELKEWLETGNFEISKPVQMFPQNTSLKSLKETEADHD
;
A
#
# COMPACT_ATOMS: atom_id res chain seq x y z
N MET A 1 -29.08 -25.00 3.75
CA MET A 1 -27.62 -24.99 4.03
C MET A 1 -27.08 -23.67 3.52
N SER A 2 -26.19 -22.99 4.26
CA SER A 2 -25.55 -21.78 3.74
C SER A 2 -24.73 -22.12 2.49
N LYS A 3 -24.89 -21.34 1.42
CA LYS A 3 -24.15 -21.54 0.17
C LYS A 3 -22.65 -21.33 0.42
N ILE A 4 -21.83 -22.29 0.02
CA ILE A 4 -20.37 -22.22 0.06
C ILE A 4 -19.87 -22.39 -1.36
N LYS A 5 -19.15 -21.39 -1.87
CA LYS A 5 -18.45 -21.43 -3.16
C LYS A 5 -16.98 -21.80 -2.92
N THR A 6 -16.38 -22.42 -3.92
CA THR A 6 -14.95 -22.72 -3.97
C THR A 6 -14.22 -21.76 -4.91
N TYR A 7 -12.90 -21.67 -4.77
CA TYR A 7 -12.07 -20.87 -5.68
C TYR A 7 -12.13 -21.44 -7.09
N GLU A 8 -12.17 -22.77 -7.21
CA GLU A 8 -12.25 -23.51 -8.46
C GLU A 8 -13.55 -23.21 -9.22
N GLU A 9 -14.69 -23.24 -8.53
CA GLU A 9 -16.00 -22.88 -9.12
C GLU A 9 -16.02 -21.43 -9.62
N ILE A 10 -15.51 -20.49 -8.82
CA ILE A 10 -15.45 -19.07 -9.22
C ILE A 10 -14.52 -18.90 -10.43
N ASN A 11 -13.34 -19.52 -10.43
CA ASN A 11 -12.40 -19.45 -11.56
C ASN A 11 -12.97 -20.10 -12.84
N GLN A 12 -13.75 -21.18 -12.73
CA GLN A 12 -14.46 -21.75 -13.87
C GLN A 12 -15.47 -20.77 -14.46
N LYS A 13 -16.21 -20.03 -13.61
CA LYS A 13 -17.13 -18.98 -14.07
C LYS A 13 -16.40 -17.81 -14.70
N LEU A 14 -15.28 -17.35 -14.13
CA LEU A 14 -14.45 -16.27 -14.68
C LEU A 14 -13.97 -16.63 -16.10
N LYS A 15 -13.40 -17.83 -16.28
CA LYS A 15 -12.99 -18.36 -17.60
C LYS A 15 -14.14 -18.45 -18.60
N ALA A 16 -15.34 -18.74 -18.13
CA ALA A 16 -16.52 -18.85 -18.98
C ALA A 16 -17.20 -17.50 -19.26
N GLY A 17 -16.72 -16.38 -18.70
CA GLY A 17 -17.37 -15.07 -18.80
C GLY A 17 -18.73 -15.02 -18.10
N LYS A 18 -18.95 -15.86 -17.09
CA LYS A 18 -20.23 -16.04 -16.38
C LYS A 18 -20.19 -15.58 -14.92
N ALA A 19 -19.03 -15.19 -14.41
CA ALA A 19 -18.89 -14.73 -13.04
C ALA A 19 -19.52 -13.35 -12.88
N VAL A 20 -20.24 -13.14 -11.78
CA VAL A 20 -20.71 -11.81 -11.40
C VAL A 20 -19.63 -11.13 -10.58
N VAL A 21 -19.01 -10.09 -11.14
CA VAL A 21 -17.97 -9.30 -10.50
C VAL A 21 -18.51 -7.91 -10.21
N LEU A 22 -18.39 -7.45 -8.98
CA LEU A 22 -18.83 -6.10 -8.58
C LEU A 22 -17.70 -5.40 -7.83
N THR A 23 -17.67 -4.07 -7.87
CA THR A 23 -16.79 -3.29 -6.98
C THR A 23 -17.36 -3.27 -5.57
N ALA A 24 -16.52 -3.00 -4.56
CA ALA A 24 -16.99 -2.88 -3.19
C ALA A 24 -18.05 -1.77 -3.01
N GLU A 25 -17.96 -0.66 -3.75
CA GLU A 25 -18.99 0.38 -3.72
C GLU A 25 -20.34 -0.12 -4.30
N GLU A 26 -20.31 -0.93 -5.37
CA GLU A 26 -21.51 -1.55 -5.95
C GLU A 26 -22.16 -2.56 -4.97
N VAL A 27 -21.35 -3.37 -4.28
CA VAL A 27 -21.85 -4.34 -3.28
C VAL A 27 -22.39 -3.64 -2.04
N SER A 28 -21.70 -2.61 -1.56
CA SER A 28 -22.14 -1.78 -0.43
C SER A 28 -23.50 -1.13 -0.71
N LYS A 29 -23.73 -0.68 -1.95
CA LYS A 29 -25.04 -0.19 -2.40
C LYS A 29 -26.09 -1.32 -2.46
N MET A 30 -25.73 -2.48 -3.03
CA MET A 30 -26.63 -3.65 -3.10
C MET A 30 -27.09 -4.11 -1.70
N ALA A 31 -26.22 -4.03 -0.70
CA ALA A 31 -26.50 -4.42 0.68
C ALA A 31 -27.52 -3.56 1.42
N GLN A 32 -27.95 -2.43 0.83
CA GLN A 32 -29.06 -1.63 1.36
C GLN A 32 -30.41 -2.34 1.19
N GLU A 33 -30.52 -3.22 0.20
CA GLU A 33 -31.77 -3.89 -0.16
C GLU A 33 -31.65 -5.42 -0.13
N ALA A 34 -30.44 -5.96 -0.32
CA ALA A 34 -30.17 -7.39 -0.35
C ALA A 34 -29.52 -7.88 0.95
N SER A 35 -29.96 -9.04 1.42
CA SER A 35 -29.34 -9.77 2.52
C SER A 35 -27.97 -10.35 2.13
N PRO A 36 -27.07 -10.61 3.10
CA PRO A 36 -25.82 -11.31 2.83
C PRO A 36 -25.99 -12.68 2.16
N GLU A 37 -27.09 -13.38 2.44
CA GLU A 37 -27.51 -14.63 1.80
C GLU A 37 -27.77 -14.43 0.30
N GLU A 38 -28.48 -13.37 -0.09
CA GLU A 38 -28.71 -13.04 -1.50
C GLU A 38 -27.42 -12.57 -2.19
N ILE A 39 -26.56 -11.83 -1.49
CA ILE A 39 -25.29 -11.36 -2.03
C ILE A 39 -24.37 -12.54 -2.34
N VAL A 40 -24.19 -13.49 -1.42
CA VAL A 40 -23.39 -14.70 -1.73
C VAL A 40 -24.01 -15.50 -2.87
N GLU A 41 -25.33 -15.48 -3.04
CA GLU A 41 -25.96 -16.17 -4.16
C GLU A 41 -25.61 -15.55 -5.51
N LYS A 42 -25.68 -14.21 -5.59
CA LYS A 42 -25.57 -13.41 -6.82
C LYS A 42 -24.13 -13.05 -7.20
N VAL A 43 -23.28 -12.70 -6.24
CA VAL A 43 -21.95 -12.11 -6.48
C VAL A 43 -20.86 -13.16 -6.31
N ASP A 44 -19.95 -13.30 -7.27
CA ASP A 44 -18.85 -14.26 -7.22
C ASP A 44 -17.56 -13.59 -6.69
N VAL A 45 -17.23 -12.38 -7.13
CA VAL A 45 -16.02 -11.66 -6.70
C VAL A 45 -16.33 -10.18 -6.45
N VAL A 46 -15.75 -9.62 -5.40
CA VAL A 46 -15.76 -8.17 -5.13
C VAL A 46 -14.40 -7.57 -5.40
N THR A 47 -14.30 -6.57 -6.27
CA THR A 47 -13.05 -5.84 -6.49
C THR A 47 -12.92 -4.68 -5.51
N THR A 48 -11.75 -4.63 -4.88
CA THR A 48 -11.36 -3.60 -3.92
C THR A 48 -10.10 -2.92 -4.41
N ALA A 49 -9.85 -1.70 -3.96
CA ALA A 49 -8.67 -0.95 -4.37
C ALA A 49 -8.28 0.17 -3.42
N THR A 50 -6.99 0.51 -3.46
CA THR A 50 -6.44 1.72 -2.85
C THR A 50 -5.36 2.31 -3.74
N PHE A 51 -5.27 3.63 -3.76
CA PHE A 51 -4.15 4.38 -4.31
C PHE A 51 -3.72 5.41 -3.28
N GLY A 52 -2.69 5.09 -2.51
CA GLY A 52 -2.26 5.90 -1.37
C GLY A 52 -0.75 5.95 -1.26
N ALA A 53 -0.27 6.89 -0.46
CA ALA A 53 1.15 7.02 -0.15
C ALA A 53 1.62 5.84 0.71
N MET A 54 2.59 5.09 0.19
CA MET A 54 3.16 3.89 0.79
C MET A 54 4.67 4.06 0.86
N CYS A 55 5.13 4.78 1.89
CA CYS A 55 6.56 5.06 2.09
C CYS A 55 7.40 3.79 2.27
N SER A 56 6.80 2.71 2.78
CA SER A 56 7.46 1.39 2.89
C SER A 56 7.40 0.61 1.59
N SER A 57 8.00 1.19 0.57
CA SER A 57 8.13 0.62 -0.77
C SER A 57 9.58 0.70 -1.24
N GLY A 58 9.91 -0.06 -2.27
CA GLY A 58 11.24 -0.03 -2.88
C GLY A 58 11.38 -1.06 -3.99
N ALA A 59 12.56 -1.11 -4.57
CA ALA A 59 12.85 -2.01 -5.68
C ALA A 59 14.18 -2.73 -5.51
N ILE A 60 14.19 -4.02 -5.83
CA ILE A 60 15.41 -4.80 -6.04
C ILE A 60 15.83 -4.58 -7.50
N ILE A 61 17.11 -4.31 -7.72
CA ILE A 61 17.68 -4.02 -9.04
C ILE A 61 18.90 -4.88 -9.26
N ASN A 62 19.00 -5.48 -10.44
CA ASN A 62 20.23 -6.10 -10.93
C ASN A 62 20.75 -5.33 -12.15
N PHE A 63 21.97 -4.80 -12.05
CA PHE A 63 22.56 -3.93 -13.07
C PHE A 63 23.31 -4.69 -14.18
N GLY A 64 23.59 -5.98 -13.99
CA GLY A 64 24.51 -6.74 -14.83
C GLY A 64 25.98 -6.40 -14.60
N HIS A 65 26.87 -7.28 -15.03
CA HIS A 65 28.31 -7.09 -14.90
C HIS A 65 28.88 -6.16 -15.98
N SER A 66 29.79 -5.27 -15.58
CA SER A 66 30.64 -4.52 -16.50
C SER A 66 31.87 -5.33 -16.92
N THR A 67 32.61 -4.85 -17.93
CA THR A 67 33.90 -5.41 -18.34
C THR A 67 35.00 -4.36 -18.16
N PRO A 68 36.04 -4.59 -17.34
CA PRO A 68 36.15 -5.66 -16.35
C PRO A 68 35.07 -5.55 -15.24
N PRO A 69 34.73 -6.65 -14.54
CA PRO A 69 33.63 -6.70 -13.57
C PRO A 69 33.93 -5.93 -12.28
N ILE A 70 32.87 -5.47 -11.63
CA ILE A 70 32.87 -4.77 -10.35
C ILE A 70 31.95 -5.48 -9.35
N ARG A 71 32.39 -5.51 -8.09
CA ARG A 71 31.54 -5.79 -6.93
C ARG A 71 31.19 -4.45 -6.32
N MET A 72 29.94 -4.03 -6.47
CA MET A 72 29.45 -2.74 -6.02
C MET A 72 29.23 -2.76 -4.50
N GLU A 73 30.05 -2.02 -3.77
CA GLU A 73 30.02 -1.89 -2.29
C GLU A 73 29.55 -0.50 -1.83
N LYS A 74 29.35 0.43 -2.77
CA LYS A 74 28.64 1.69 -2.56
C LYS A 74 27.97 2.05 -3.87
N ILE A 75 26.67 2.36 -3.83
CA ILE A 75 25.85 2.52 -5.04
C ILE A 75 25.03 3.80 -4.94
N ARG A 76 25.01 4.59 -6.02
CA ARG A 76 24.15 5.75 -6.18
C ARG A 76 23.44 5.71 -7.52
N LEU A 77 22.15 6.05 -7.52
CA LEU A 77 21.32 6.26 -8.70
C LEU A 77 20.83 7.70 -8.72
N ASN A 78 21.32 8.51 -9.67
CA ASN A 78 21.12 9.98 -9.68
C ASN A 78 21.40 10.61 -8.29
N GLY A 79 22.52 10.25 -7.66
CA GLY A 79 22.89 10.75 -6.32
C GLY A 79 22.21 10.02 -5.15
N VAL A 80 21.05 9.40 -5.37
CA VAL A 80 20.30 8.69 -4.33
C VAL A 80 21.03 7.41 -3.89
N PRO A 81 21.30 7.22 -2.59
CA PRO A 81 21.95 6.02 -2.09
C PRO A 81 21.04 4.79 -2.25
N CYS A 82 21.63 3.69 -2.68
CA CYS A 82 20.98 2.38 -2.73
C CYS A 82 21.71 1.41 -1.79
N TYR A 83 20.99 0.43 -1.25
CA TYR A 83 21.55 -0.57 -0.36
C TYR A 83 22.41 -1.57 -1.16
N GLU A 84 23.68 -1.65 -0.83
CA GLU A 84 24.63 -2.68 -1.26
C GLU A 84 24.49 -3.96 -0.40
N GLY A 85 25.31 -4.98 -0.69
CA GLY A 85 25.45 -6.14 0.20
C GLY A 85 24.51 -7.30 -0.09
N LEU A 86 23.67 -7.21 -1.12
CA LEU A 86 22.90 -8.35 -1.64
C LEU A 86 23.79 -9.30 -2.44
N ALA A 87 24.51 -8.78 -3.43
CA ALA A 87 25.51 -9.49 -4.23
C ALA A 87 26.36 -8.47 -5.01
N ALA A 88 27.08 -8.90 -6.05
CA ALA A 88 28.08 -8.06 -6.72
C ALA A 88 27.48 -6.90 -7.54
N VAL A 89 26.31 -7.09 -8.14
CA VAL A 89 25.66 -6.10 -9.02
C VAL A 89 24.15 -5.97 -8.70
N ASP A 90 23.79 -6.36 -7.47
CA ASP A 90 22.43 -6.35 -6.94
C ASP A 90 22.29 -5.30 -5.86
N SER A 91 21.17 -4.59 -5.86
CA SER A 91 20.91 -3.52 -4.90
C SER A 91 19.43 -3.42 -4.55
N TYR A 92 19.13 -2.82 -3.40
CA TYR A 92 17.77 -2.42 -3.05
C TYR A 92 17.70 -0.90 -2.91
N ILE A 93 16.81 -0.25 -3.67
CA ILE A 93 16.51 1.16 -3.50
C ILE A 93 15.22 1.34 -2.70
N GLY A 94 15.33 1.97 -1.53
CA GLY A 94 14.17 2.33 -0.73
C GLY A 94 13.49 3.58 -1.29
N ALA A 95 12.17 3.59 -1.39
CA ALA A 95 11.41 4.71 -1.94
C ALA A 95 11.70 6.04 -1.21
N THR A 96 11.95 5.99 0.10
CA THR A 96 12.22 7.17 0.95
C THR A 96 13.70 7.54 1.05
N ALA A 97 14.61 6.80 0.40
CA ALA A 97 16.01 7.23 0.32
C ALA A 97 16.07 8.55 -0.45
N CYS A 98 16.80 9.54 0.06
CA CYS A 98 16.90 10.85 -0.57
C CYS A 98 18.32 11.08 -1.11
N ASP A 99 18.41 11.83 -2.19
CA ASP A 99 19.69 12.43 -2.60
C ASP A 99 20.15 13.42 -1.50
N PRO A 100 21.34 13.25 -0.91
CA PRO A 100 21.86 14.18 0.09
C PRO A 100 21.99 15.63 -0.42
N ASP A 101 22.25 15.80 -1.72
CA ASP A 101 22.45 17.12 -2.34
C ASP A 101 21.13 17.74 -2.84
N ASN A 102 20.10 16.90 -3.03
CA ASN A 102 18.73 17.32 -3.36
C ASN A 102 17.69 16.47 -2.60
N PRO A 103 17.37 16.79 -1.34
CA PRO A 103 16.49 15.98 -0.50
C PRO A 103 15.03 15.85 -0.99
N THR A 104 14.64 16.60 -2.03
CA THR A 104 13.32 16.50 -2.66
C THR A 104 13.24 15.38 -3.69
N TYR A 105 14.39 14.92 -4.20
CA TYR A 105 14.53 13.79 -5.11
C TYR A 105 15.02 12.55 -4.34
N GLY A 106 14.50 11.39 -4.68
CA GLY A 106 14.75 10.18 -3.90
C GLY A 106 14.40 8.89 -4.62
N GLY A 107 14.40 7.77 -3.91
CA GLY A 107 14.25 6.45 -4.49
C GLY A 107 12.94 6.25 -5.24
N ALA A 108 11.85 6.85 -4.76
CA ALA A 108 10.57 6.86 -5.47
C ALA A 108 10.68 7.56 -6.84
N HIS A 109 11.44 8.66 -6.92
CA HIS A 109 11.66 9.39 -8.16
C HIS A 109 12.56 8.60 -9.13
N VAL A 110 13.62 7.95 -8.63
CA VAL A 110 14.44 7.04 -9.43
C VAL A 110 13.59 5.90 -10.01
N ILE A 111 12.73 5.29 -9.20
CA ILE A 111 11.82 4.24 -9.64
C ILE A 111 10.88 4.76 -10.75
N GLN A 112 10.21 5.89 -10.53
CA GLN A 112 9.31 6.48 -11.51
C GLN A 112 10.06 6.86 -12.81
N ASP A 113 11.24 7.47 -12.70
CA ASP A 113 12.04 7.87 -13.86
C ASP A 113 12.48 6.64 -14.70
N LEU A 114 12.83 5.53 -14.05
CA LEU A 114 13.08 4.26 -14.75
C LEU A 114 11.83 3.76 -15.48
N LEU A 115 10.65 3.78 -14.83
CA LEU A 115 9.38 3.39 -15.47
C LEU A 115 9.02 4.28 -16.66
N GLU A 116 9.37 5.56 -16.61
CA GLU A 116 9.20 6.51 -17.71
C GLU A 116 10.27 6.34 -18.81
N GLY A 117 11.19 5.38 -18.67
CA GLY A 117 12.23 5.08 -19.65
C GLY A 117 13.38 6.09 -19.67
N LYS A 118 13.53 6.92 -18.63
CA LYS A 118 14.61 7.91 -18.54
C LYS A 118 15.95 7.23 -18.24
N ASP A 119 17.01 7.87 -18.70
CA ASP A 119 18.37 7.52 -18.32
C ASP A 119 18.68 8.01 -16.90
N ILE A 120 19.19 7.09 -16.08
CA ILE A 120 19.66 7.32 -14.71
C ILE A 120 21.17 7.14 -14.66
N VAL A 121 21.87 8.03 -13.96
CA VAL A 121 23.30 7.88 -13.68
C VAL A 121 23.49 6.87 -12.56
N LEU A 122 24.07 5.72 -12.90
CA LEU A 122 24.61 4.76 -11.95
C LEU A 122 26.06 5.14 -11.64
N GLU A 123 26.35 5.37 -10.37
CA GLU A 123 27.71 5.56 -9.87
C GLU A 123 27.95 4.56 -8.74
N ALA A 124 28.98 3.72 -8.91
CA ALA A 124 29.29 2.67 -7.94
C ALA A 124 30.79 2.51 -7.70
N TRP A 125 31.12 2.14 -6.47
CA TRP A 125 32.49 1.91 -6.01
C TRP A 125 32.61 0.52 -5.40
N GLY A 126 33.81 -0.05 -5.49
CA GLY A 126 34.18 -1.30 -4.83
C GLY A 126 35.66 -1.30 -4.48
N LYS A 127 36.06 -2.07 -3.46
CA LYS A 127 37.47 -2.18 -3.06
C LYS A 127 38.40 -2.76 -4.13
N GLY A 128 37.84 -3.54 -5.06
CA GLY A 128 38.57 -4.34 -6.04
C GLY A 128 39.03 -5.68 -5.46
N THR A 129 38.82 -6.76 -6.20
CA THR A 129 39.31 -8.12 -5.88
C THR A 129 39.78 -8.81 -7.16
N ASP A 130 40.38 -9.99 -7.06
CA ASP A 130 40.82 -10.75 -8.24
C ASP A 130 39.66 -11.08 -9.20
N CYS A 131 38.49 -11.46 -8.66
CA CYS A 131 37.28 -11.70 -9.46
C CYS A 131 36.58 -10.40 -9.94
N TYR A 132 36.83 -9.27 -9.27
CA TYR A 132 36.15 -7.99 -9.50
C TYR A 132 37.16 -6.84 -9.46
N PRO A 133 38.07 -6.71 -10.44
CA PRO A 133 39.21 -5.81 -10.33
C PRO A 133 38.83 -4.33 -10.49
N ARG A 134 37.67 -4.04 -11.09
CA ARG A 134 37.18 -2.67 -11.27
C ARG A 134 36.77 -2.08 -9.92
N LYS A 135 37.30 -0.90 -9.58
CA LYS A 135 37.03 -0.20 -8.32
C LYS A 135 35.98 0.92 -8.41
N HIS A 136 35.69 1.39 -9.63
CA HIS A 136 34.75 2.48 -9.86
C HIS A 136 34.08 2.34 -11.23
N ILE A 137 32.80 2.68 -11.28
CA ILE A 137 32.04 2.84 -12.51
C ILE A 137 31.07 4.01 -12.38
N LYS A 138 30.98 4.83 -13.44
CA LYS A 138 29.96 5.85 -13.61
C LYS A 138 29.40 5.71 -15.02
N THR A 139 28.12 5.39 -15.16
CA THR A 139 27.48 5.12 -16.44
C THR A 139 26.01 5.51 -16.41
N LYS A 140 25.35 5.48 -17.56
CA LYS A 140 23.90 5.59 -17.67
C LYS A 140 23.26 4.20 -17.75
N ILE A 141 22.12 4.05 -17.10
CA ILE A 141 21.24 2.89 -17.19
C ILE A 141 19.80 3.37 -17.41
N ASN A 142 18.95 2.52 -17.96
CA ASN A 142 17.50 2.69 -17.96
C ASN A 142 16.80 1.32 -17.83
N ILE A 143 15.48 1.32 -17.86
CA ILE A 143 14.66 0.10 -17.70
C ILE A 143 14.98 -1.02 -18.71
N ASN A 144 15.50 -0.67 -19.89
CA ASN A 144 15.87 -1.61 -20.94
C ASN A 144 17.30 -2.14 -20.80
N THR A 145 18.18 -1.47 -20.04
CA THR A 145 19.58 -1.89 -19.86
C THR A 145 19.82 -2.65 -18.57
N ILE A 146 18.89 -2.61 -17.61
CA ILE A 146 18.94 -3.41 -16.38
C ILE A 146 18.27 -4.76 -16.58
N ASN A 147 18.77 -5.80 -15.90
CA ASN A 147 18.25 -7.15 -16.03
C ASN A 147 16.89 -7.24 -15.33
N GLU A 148 16.92 -7.13 -14.00
CA GLU A 148 15.74 -7.18 -13.14
C GLU A 148 15.47 -5.82 -12.49
N LEU A 149 14.18 -5.49 -12.42
CA LEU A 149 13.64 -4.42 -11.58
C LEU A 149 12.38 -4.99 -10.92
N ILE A 150 12.47 -5.32 -9.64
CA ILE A 150 11.42 -6.03 -8.91
C ILE A 150 10.90 -5.13 -7.81
N LEU A 151 9.60 -4.83 -7.82
CA LEU A 151 8.96 -4.10 -6.73
C LEU A 151 8.92 -5.06 -5.54
N PHE A 152 9.50 -4.65 -4.42
CA PHE A 152 9.33 -5.34 -3.15
C PHE A 152 8.96 -4.32 -2.10
N ASN A 153 7.71 -4.36 -1.68
CA ASN A 153 7.23 -3.45 -0.68
C ASN A 153 6.91 -4.24 0.59
N PRO A 154 7.64 -4.02 1.70
CA PRO A 154 7.45 -4.80 2.91
C PRO A 154 6.20 -4.40 3.69
N ARG A 155 5.51 -3.30 3.36
CA ARG A 155 4.34 -2.82 4.12
C ARG A 155 3.47 -1.88 3.30
N ASN A 156 2.29 -2.36 2.90
CA ASN A 156 1.32 -1.66 2.05
C ASN A 156 -0.12 -1.92 2.50
N ALA A 157 -1.05 -1.19 1.86
CA ALA A 157 -2.49 -1.33 2.02
C ALA A 157 -2.96 -1.43 3.47
N TYR A 158 -2.56 -0.49 4.34
CA TYR A 158 -2.98 -0.45 5.74
C TYR A 158 -4.48 -0.71 5.93
N GLN A 159 -4.82 -1.63 6.85
CA GLN A 159 -6.18 -2.09 7.09
C GLN A 159 -7.14 -1.00 7.55
N ASN A 160 -6.64 -0.01 8.28
CA ASN A 160 -7.29 1.28 8.44
C ASN A 160 -6.18 2.28 8.78
N TYR A 161 -6.53 3.51 9.08
CA TYR A 161 -5.59 4.53 9.49
C TYR A 161 -6.16 5.38 10.62
N ASN A 162 -5.34 6.31 11.13
CA ASN A 162 -5.79 7.37 12.02
C ASN A 162 -6.21 8.60 11.22
N VAL A 163 -7.05 9.44 11.82
CA VAL A 163 -7.28 10.80 11.35
C VAL A 163 -6.32 11.71 12.11
N ALA A 164 -5.38 12.33 11.41
CA ALA A 164 -4.37 13.18 12.02
C ALA A 164 -4.84 14.64 12.07
N VAL A 165 -4.81 15.23 13.26
CA VAL A 165 -5.08 16.64 13.52
C VAL A 165 -3.96 17.26 14.36
N ASN A 166 -4.01 18.57 14.57
CA ASN A 166 -3.02 19.29 15.35
C ASN A 166 -3.71 20.33 16.26
N THR A 167 -3.69 20.11 17.57
CA THR A 167 -4.29 21.06 18.53
C THR A 167 -3.36 22.22 18.88
N THR A 168 -2.06 22.09 18.58
CA THR A 168 -1.04 23.06 19.00
C THR A 168 -1.13 24.36 18.20
N LYS A 169 -0.37 25.37 18.64
CA LYS A 169 -0.26 26.67 17.97
C LYS A 169 0.73 26.67 16.80
N LYS A 170 1.50 25.60 16.60
CA LYS A 170 2.53 25.51 15.56
C LYS A 170 2.05 24.65 14.41
N MET A 171 2.43 25.01 13.19
CA MET A 171 2.23 24.14 12.03
C MET A 171 3.19 22.96 12.16
N ILE A 172 2.73 21.76 11.84
CA ILE A 172 3.57 20.55 11.82
C ILE A 172 3.50 19.87 10.46
N HIS A 173 4.60 19.23 10.07
CA HIS A 173 4.76 18.54 8.80
C HIS A 173 4.87 17.04 9.07
N THR A 174 4.00 16.24 8.45
CA THR A 174 3.87 14.81 8.73
C THR A 174 3.86 14.01 7.44
N TYR A 175 3.93 12.68 7.55
CA TYR A 175 3.74 11.77 6.42
C TYR A 175 2.33 11.80 5.81
N MET A 176 1.36 12.43 6.49
CA MET A 176 0.01 12.67 5.96
C MET A 176 -0.14 14.07 5.36
N GLY A 177 0.95 14.82 5.26
CA GLY A 177 0.98 16.22 4.85
C GLY A 177 0.98 17.20 6.02
N THR A 178 0.75 18.46 5.70
CA THR A 178 0.82 19.58 6.65
C THR A 178 -0.44 19.64 7.52
N LEU A 179 -0.26 19.68 8.84
CA LEU A 179 -1.34 19.90 9.81
C LEU A 179 -1.24 21.31 10.38
N LEU A 180 -2.28 22.09 10.10
CA LEU A 180 -2.42 23.47 10.47
C LEU A 180 -2.72 23.62 11.97
N PRO A 181 -2.22 24.68 12.62
CA PRO A 181 -2.47 24.95 14.03
C PRO A 181 -3.95 24.96 14.42
N ASN A 182 -4.23 24.67 15.69
CA ASN A 182 -5.53 24.87 16.33
C ASN A 182 -6.70 24.14 15.65
N LEU A 183 -6.50 22.90 15.20
CA LEU A 183 -7.51 22.04 14.58
C LEU A 183 -8.08 22.63 13.28
N ARG A 184 -7.24 23.24 12.45
CA ARG A 184 -7.71 23.86 11.19
C ARG A 184 -7.92 22.87 10.04
N ASN A 185 -7.27 21.72 10.08
CA ASN A 185 -7.51 20.62 9.15
C ASN A 185 -7.32 19.25 9.82
N ALA A 186 -7.91 18.24 9.19
CA ALA A 186 -7.76 16.84 9.49
C ALA A 186 -7.34 16.10 8.22
N THR A 187 -6.27 15.31 8.30
CA THR A 187 -5.85 14.47 7.17
C THR A 187 -6.17 13.02 7.48
N TYR A 188 -6.56 12.26 6.46
CA TYR A 188 -6.95 10.87 6.65
C TYR A 188 -6.59 10.01 5.43
N SER A 189 -6.52 8.70 5.67
CA SER A 189 -6.39 7.62 4.68
C SER A 189 -7.21 6.46 5.25
N THR A 190 -7.81 5.55 4.50
CA THR A 190 -7.58 5.06 3.12
C THR A 190 -8.80 5.31 2.22
N SER A 191 -9.07 4.43 1.25
CA SER A 191 -10.19 4.48 0.29
C SER A 191 -11.54 4.01 0.87
N GLY A 192 -11.74 4.04 2.20
CA GLY A 192 -12.99 3.69 2.88
C GLY A 192 -13.52 2.31 2.49
N GLU A 193 -14.80 2.23 2.10
CA GLU A 193 -15.43 0.96 1.70
C GLU A 193 -14.78 0.27 0.49
N LEU A 194 -13.97 0.98 -0.31
CA LEU A 194 -13.20 0.37 -1.40
C LEU A 194 -11.89 -0.26 -0.92
N SER A 195 -11.47 -0.03 0.33
CA SER A 195 -10.19 -0.51 0.85
C SER A 195 -10.14 -2.04 0.95
N PRO A 196 -9.11 -2.70 0.39
CA PRO A 196 -9.04 -4.16 0.37
C PRO A 196 -9.14 -4.82 1.74
N LEU A 197 -8.32 -4.35 2.68
CA LEU A 197 -8.21 -4.99 3.99
C LEU A 197 -9.37 -4.65 4.93
N LEU A 198 -10.20 -3.65 4.61
CA LEU A 198 -11.47 -3.40 5.31
C LEU A 198 -12.58 -4.36 4.87
N ASN A 199 -12.50 -4.88 3.65
CA ASN A 199 -13.43 -5.86 3.09
C ASN A 199 -13.06 -7.32 3.44
N ASP A 200 -11.85 -7.55 3.98
CA ASP A 200 -11.43 -8.82 4.57
C ASP A 200 -10.69 -8.57 5.91
N PRO A 201 -11.40 -8.07 6.95
CA PRO A 201 -10.76 -7.57 8.17
C PRO A 201 -10.04 -8.64 8.99
N GLU A 202 -10.38 -9.92 8.75
CA GLU A 202 -9.86 -11.07 9.49
C GLU A 202 -8.93 -11.94 8.64
N PHE A 203 -8.61 -11.49 7.41
CA PHE A 203 -7.74 -12.20 6.48
C PHE A 203 -8.24 -13.63 6.25
N LYS A 204 -9.49 -13.78 5.81
CA LYS A 204 -10.14 -15.06 5.47
C LYS A 204 -9.86 -15.49 4.04
N THR A 205 -9.57 -14.53 3.17
CA THR A 205 -9.30 -14.73 1.74
C THR A 205 -7.96 -14.14 1.30
N ILE A 206 -7.42 -13.19 2.06
CA ILE A 206 -6.11 -12.59 1.83
C ILE A 206 -5.06 -13.31 2.69
N GLY A 207 -4.07 -13.90 2.04
CA GLY A 207 -2.89 -14.51 2.66
C GLY A 207 -1.71 -14.60 1.69
N ILE A 208 -0.69 -15.38 2.04
CA ILE A 208 0.48 -15.59 1.18
C ILE A 208 0.03 -16.25 -0.12
N GLY A 209 0.51 -15.74 -1.25
CA GLY A 209 0.17 -16.21 -2.59
C GLY A 209 -1.10 -15.60 -3.18
N THR A 210 -1.76 -14.67 -2.48
CA THR A 210 -2.92 -13.95 -3.04
C THR A 210 -2.48 -13.12 -4.24
N ARG A 211 -3.02 -13.40 -5.42
CA ARG A 211 -2.81 -12.65 -6.65
C ARG A 211 -3.59 -11.34 -6.59
N ILE A 212 -2.93 -10.25 -6.96
CA ILE A 212 -3.44 -8.88 -6.84
C ILE A 212 -3.16 -8.07 -8.10
N PHE A 213 -3.92 -7.01 -8.32
CA PHE A 213 -3.49 -5.90 -9.15
C PHE A 213 -2.43 -5.10 -8.38
N LEU A 214 -1.27 -4.86 -8.98
CA LEU A 214 -0.17 -4.11 -8.38
C LEU A 214 0.50 -3.25 -9.45
N GLY A 215 0.40 -1.93 -9.33
CA GLY A 215 1.11 -1.02 -10.23
C GLY A 215 0.71 -1.09 -11.71
N GLY A 216 -0.48 -1.57 -12.05
CA GLY A 216 -0.92 -1.76 -13.44
C GLY A 216 -0.66 -3.15 -14.01
N THR A 217 -0.13 -4.08 -13.20
CA THR A 217 0.12 -5.47 -13.59
C THR A 217 -0.39 -6.44 -12.53
N GLN A 218 -0.10 -7.74 -12.71
CA GLN A 218 -0.33 -8.75 -11.69
C GLN A 218 0.85 -8.78 -10.70
N GLY A 219 0.54 -8.87 -9.42
CA GLY A 219 1.50 -9.08 -8.35
C GLY A 219 0.96 -10.06 -7.31
N PHE A 220 1.70 -10.23 -6.22
CA PHE A 220 1.34 -11.16 -5.17
C PHE A 220 1.52 -10.56 -3.78
N VAL A 221 0.63 -10.95 -2.88
CA VAL A 221 0.87 -10.87 -1.44
C VAL A 221 1.87 -11.95 -1.06
N VAL A 222 3.03 -11.54 -0.56
CA VAL A 222 4.15 -12.46 -0.29
C VAL A 222 4.37 -12.75 1.19
N TRP A 223 3.87 -11.89 2.08
CA TRP A 223 3.99 -12.04 3.53
C TRP A 223 3.00 -11.11 4.27
N PRO A 224 2.73 -11.32 5.57
CA PRO A 224 2.26 -10.23 6.42
C PRO A 224 3.21 -9.03 6.30
N GLY A 225 2.67 -7.82 6.19
CA GLY A 225 3.51 -6.63 6.11
C GLY A 225 4.29 -6.40 7.40
N THR A 226 5.36 -5.62 7.35
CA THR A 226 5.92 -5.09 8.60
C THR A 226 4.87 -4.24 9.31
N GLN A 227 4.89 -4.25 10.64
CA GLN A 227 3.84 -3.69 11.49
C GLN A 227 2.46 -4.37 11.36
N PHE A 228 2.41 -5.64 10.96
CA PHE A 228 1.20 -6.44 10.99
C PHE A 228 0.64 -6.56 12.42
N HIS A 229 -0.55 -5.99 12.67
CA HIS A 229 -1.12 -5.85 14.00
C HIS A 229 -2.62 -6.15 14.02
N THR A 230 -3.02 -7.35 14.48
CA THR A 230 -4.41 -7.81 14.42
C THR A 230 -5.21 -7.63 15.71
N THR A 231 -4.56 -7.22 16.80
CA THR A 231 -5.18 -7.01 18.12
C THR A 231 -5.57 -5.55 18.40
N ARG A 232 -5.58 -4.70 17.37
CA ARG A 232 -6.09 -3.32 17.50
C ARG A 232 -7.55 -3.29 17.96
N PRO A 233 -7.98 -2.20 18.62
CA PRO A 233 -9.40 -1.93 18.86
C PRO A 233 -10.22 -1.98 17.57
N LYS A 234 -11.40 -2.58 17.67
CA LYS A 234 -12.37 -2.75 16.58
C LYS A 234 -13.72 -2.21 17.03
N ASN A 235 -14.54 -1.79 16.07
CA ASN A 235 -15.95 -1.46 16.33
C ASN A 235 -16.80 -2.74 16.45
N GLU A 236 -18.11 -2.57 16.66
CA GLU A 236 -19.07 -3.67 16.82
C GLU A 236 -19.15 -4.60 15.60
N LEU A 237 -18.78 -4.11 14.42
CA LEU A 237 -18.73 -4.89 13.17
C LEU A 237 -17.38 -5.61 13.00
N GLY A 238 -16.47 -5.51 13.96
CA GLY A 238 -15.14 -6.12 13.87
C GLY A 238 -14.16 -5.38 12.95
N VAL A 239 -14.50 -4.15 12.54
CA VAL A 239 -13.63 -3.30 11.71
C VAL A 239 -12.67 -2.52 12.62
N PRO A 240 -11.35 -2.55 12.38
CA PRO A 240 -10.39 -1.78 13.17
C PRO A 240 -10.68 -0.28 13.12
N VAL A 241 -10.54 0.44 14.23
CA VAL A 241 -10.80 1.90 14.32
C VAL A 241 -9.53 2.76 14.33
N THR A 242 -8.40 2.17 13.98
CA THR A 242 -7.06 2.78 13.97
C THR A 242 -6.16 1.97 13.03
N ASN A 243 -4.93 2.43 12.77
CA ASN A 243 -3.96 1.67 11.98
C ASN A 243 -3.73 0.26 12.56
N ALA A 244 -4.01 -0.76 11.74
CA ALA A 244 -3.97 -2.17 12.12
C ALA A 244 -3.01 -2.95 11.20
N ALA A 245 -3.46 -4.05 10.61
CA ALA A 245 -2.63 -4.91 9.79
C ALA A 245 -2.25 -4.30 8.42
N THR A 246 -1.23 -4.89 7.79
CA THR A 246 -0.60 -4.46 6.53
C THR A 246 -0.20 -5.68 5.70
N ILE A 247 0.15 -5.52 4.43
CA ILE A 247 0.61 -6.65 3.60
C ILE A 247 1.96 -6.32 2.97
N ALA A 248 2.81 -7.34 2.81
CA ALA A 248 3.99 -7.25 1.96
C ALA A 248 3.62 -7.75 0.56
N VAL A 249 4.05 -7.00 -0.47
CA VAL A 249 3.70 -7.30 -1.86
C VAL A 249 4.94 -7.29 -2.76
N MET A 250 4.91 -8.11 -3.79
CA MET A 250 5.96 -8.21 -4.79
C MET A 250 5.39 -8.32 -6.21
N GLY A 251 6.08 -7.75 -7.19
CA GLY A 251 5.73 -7.86 -8.61
C GLY A 251 6.84 -7.40 -9.54
N ASN A 252 6.71 -7.71 -10.83
CA ASN A 252 7.66 -7.26 -11.84
C ASN A 252 7.46 -5.76 -12.12
N LEU A 253 8.37 -4.93 -11.61
CA LEU A 253 8.28 -3.47 -11.75
C LEU A 253 8.57 -3.04 -13.19
N LYS A 254 9.31 -3.83 -13.99
CA LYS A 254 9.58 -3.49 -15.41
C LYS A 254 8.32 -3.37 -16.27
N GLU A 255 7.25 -4.06 -15.88
CA GLU A 255 5.98 -4.10 -16.61
C GLU A 255 4.93 -3.12 -16.03
N MET A 256 5.22 -2.51 -14.88
CA MET A 256 4.29 -1.60 -14.21
C MET A 256 4.18 -0.25 -14.93
N SER A 257 3.12 0.48 -14.62
CA SER A 257 2.84 1.80 -15.19
C SER A 257 3.17 2.93 -14.22
N PRO A 258 3.79 4.03 -14.69
CA PRO A 258 3.97 5.24 -13.89
C PRO A 258 2.63 5.92 -13.55
N GLU A 259 1.51 5.49 -14.14
CA GLU A 259 0.20 5.89 -13.68
C GLU A 259 -0.10 5.37 -12.25
N TYR A 260 0.39 4.18 -11.92
CA TYR A 260 0.07 3.50 -10.66
C TYR A 260 1.24 3.45 -9.68
N ILE A 261 2.43 3.88 -10.10
CA ILE A 261 3.63 4.04 -9.28
C ILE A 261 4.12 5.48 -9.44
N GLN A 262 3.86 6.33 -8.46
CA GLN A 262 4.17 7.76 -8.54
C GLN A 262 5.00 8.23 -7.36
N ALA A 263 6.09 8.93 -7.64
CA ALA A 263 6.85 9.63 -6.62
C ALA A 263 6.06 10.80 -6.04
N ALA A 264 6.31 11.09 -4.78
CA ALA A 264 5.78 12.25 -4.11
C ALA A 264 6.81 12.82 -3.15
N TYR A 265 6.72 14.13 -2.88
CA TYR A 265 7.45 14.79 -1.82
C TYR A 265 6.47 15.49 -0.89
N TYR A 266 6.52 15.14 0.39
CA TYR A 266 5.80 15.84 1.44
C TYR A 266 6.70 16.92 2.03
N GLU A 267 6.26 18.18 1.92
CA GLU A 267 6.99 19.35 2.41
C GLU A 267 7.51 19.14 3.84
N LYS A 268 8.84 19.19 4.00
CA LYS A 268 9.58 19.00 5.27
C LYS A 268 9.39 17.65 5.97
N TYR A 269 8.71 16.70 5.32
CA TYR A 269 8.67 15.31 5.79
C TYR A 269 9.58 14.41 4.97
N GLY A 270 9.51 14.49 3.63
CA GLY A 270 10.40 13.76 2.74
C GLY A 270 9.68 13.04 1.58
N VAL A 271 10.47 12.25 0.86
CA VAL A 271 10.04 11.48 -0.31
C VAL A 271 9.14 10.32 0.10
N SER A 272 8.12 10.04 -0.70
CA SER A 272 7.23 8.89 -0.59
C SER A 272 6.83 8.39 -1.98
N MET A 273 6.10 7.29 -2.05
CA MET A 273 5.61 6.71 -3.31
C MET A 273 4.14 6.35 -3.18
N PHE A 274 3.31 6.81 -4.11
CA PHE A 274 1.96 6.33 -4.29
C PHE A 274 1.98 5.03 -5.08
N VAL A 275 1.25 4.03 -4.58
CA VAL A 275 1.17 2.70 -5.18
C VAL A 275 -0.30 2.31 -5.35
N GLY A 276 -0.66 1.89 -6.56
CA GLY A 276 -1.96 1.30 -6.86
C GLY A 276 -2.01 -0.19 -6.51
N ILE A 277 -2.94 -0.56 -5.63
CA ILE A 277 -3.19 -1.95 -5.25
C ILE A 277 -4.68 -2.24 -5.40
N GLY A 278 -5.02 -3.32 -6.09
CA GLY A 278 -6.36 -3.87 -6.14
C GLY A 278 -6.36 -5.34 -5.73
N ILE A 279 -7.33 -5.74 -4.89
CA ILE A 279 -7.43 -7.12 -4.42
C ILE A 279 -8.83 -7.65 -4.74
N PRO A 280 -8.96 -8.78 -5.45
CA PRO A 280 -10.24 -9.44 -5.61
C PRO A 280 -10.58 -10.25 -4.36
N ILE A 281 -11.74 -9.97 -3.77
CA ILE A 281 -12.27 -10.68 -2.61
C ILE A 281 -13.31 -11.70 -3.10
N PRO A 282 -13.02 -13.02 -3.08
CA PRO A 282 -14.00 -14.01 -3.47
C PRO A 282 -15.12 -14.12 -2.43
N VAL A 283 -16.37 -14.07 -2.88
CA VAL A 283 -17.54 -14.17 -1.99
C VAL A 283 -17.86 -15.65 -1.75
N LEU A 284 -17.03 -16.29 -0.93
CA LEU A 284 -17.07 -17.74 -0.71
C LEU A 284 -18.27 -18.20 0.11
N ASN A 285 -18.78 -17.36 1.01
CA ASN A 285 -19.86 -17.70 1.93
C ASN A 285 -20.56 -16.42 2.44
N VAL A 286 -21.60 -16.61 3.25
CA VAL A 286 -22.38 -15.53 3.87
C VAL A 286 -21.52 -14.62 4.77
N GLU A 287 -20.51 -15.16 5.45
CA GLU A 287 -19.61 -14.36 6.29
C GLU A 287 -18.81 -13.37 5.42
N MET A 288 -18.24 -13.84 4.30
CA MET A 288 -17.57 -12.96 3.35
C MET A 288 -18.53 -11.94 2.75
N ALA A 289 -19.76 -12.34 2.39
CA ALA A 289 -20.77 -11.40 1.90
C ALA A 289 -21.06 -10.27 2.92
N LYS A 290 -21.14 -10.58 4.21
CA LYS A 290 -21.26 -9.56 5.27
C LYS A 290 -20.06 -8.61 5.30
N ARG A 291 -18.83 -9.14 5.17
CA ARG A 291 -17.60 -8.32 5.21
C ARG A 291 -17.48 -7.36 4.03
N VAL A 292 -17.85 -7.80 2.82
CA VAL A 292 -17.79 -6.94 1.62
C VAL A 292 -18.96 -5.97 1.49
N SER A 293 -19.94 -6.05 2.41
CA SER A 293 -21.14 -5.20 2.42
C SER A 293 -20.99 -3.95 3.28
N VAL A 294 -19.82 -3.72 3.89
CA VAL A 294 -19.58 -2.54 4.73
C VAL A 294 -19.66 -1.25 3.91
N ASN A 295 -20.18 -0.19 4.50
CA ASN A 295 -20.24 1.13 3.89
C ASN A 295 -19.46 2.18 4.70
N ASN A 296 -19.24 3.36 4.13
CA ASN A 296 -18.45 4.41 4.79
C ASN A 296 -19.02 4.90 6.14
N SER A 297 -20.32 4.79 6.41
CA SER A 297 -20.89 5.21 7.71
C SER A 297 -20.61 4.17 8.81
N GLN A 298 -20.36 2.92 8.42
CA GLN A 298 -20.00 1.80 9.29
C GLN A 298 -18.49 1.68 9.56
N ILE A 299 -17.65 2.38 8.80
CA ILE A 299 -16.20 2.37 8.96
C ILE A 299 -15.79 3.60 9.77
N GLN A 300 -15.24 3.38 10.95
CA GLN A 300 -14.80 4.43 11.87
C GLN A 300 -13.26 4.55 11.91
N SER A 301 -12.77 5.72 12.26
CA SER A 301 -11.35 5.98 12.51
C SER A 301 -11.15 6.93 13.70
N SER A 302 -10.10 6.68 14.47
CA SER A 302 -9.71 7.49 15.63
C SER A 302 -9.05 8.80 15.18
N VAL A 303 -9.55 9.90 15.72
CA VAL A 303 -8.94 11.23 15.57
C VAL A 303 -7.84 11.40 16.62
N LEU A 304 -6.60 11.52 16.19
CA LEU A 304 -5.43 11.65 17.06
C LEU A 304 -4.73 12.99 16.85
N ASP A 305 -4.26 13.60 17.94
CA ASP A 305 -3.51 14.85 17.90
C ASP A 305 -2.02 14.61 17.68
N TYR A 306 -1.53 14.83 16.47
CA TYR A 306 -0.13 14.63 16.11
C TYR A 306 0.77 15.76 16.60
N GLY A 307 0.21 16.89 17.03
CA GLY A 307 0.99 18.00 17.58
C GLY A 307 1.41 17.78 19.04
N THR A 308 0.77 16.84 19.74
CA THR A 308 1.01 16.57 21.16
C THR A 308 1.74 15.23 21.32
N VAL A 309 2.77 15.21 22.15
CA VAL A 309 3.53 14.00 22.49
C VAL A 309 2.58 12.91 23.02
N GLY A 310 2.79 11.67 22.58
CA GLY A 310 1.91 10.55 22.90
C GLY A 310 0.67 10.45 22.01
N THR A 311 0.46 11.39 21.07
CA THR A 311 -0.60 11.36 20.07
C THR A 311 -2.00 11.07 20.65
N PRO A 312 -2.49 11.87 21.61
CA PRO A 312 -3.71 11.55 22.34
C PRO A 312 -4.93 11.50 21.42
N LYS A 313 -5.87 10.59 21.74
CA LYS A 313 -7.14 10.44 21.03
C LYS A 313 -8.11 11.54 21.43
N LEU A 314 -8.67 12.23 20.44
CA LEU A 314 -9.64 13.31 20.61
C LEU A 314 -11.09 12.88 20.31
N GLY A 315 -11.26 11.75 19.62
CA GLY A 315 -12.58 11.23 19.24
C GLY A 315 -12.50 10.14 18.18
N GLU A 316 -13.66 9.81 17.61
CA GLU A 316 -13.80 8.92 16.46
C GLU A 316 -14.77 9.56 15.46
N VAL A 317 -14.55 9.28 14.18
CA VAL A 317 -15.40 9.75 13.06
C VAL A 317 -15.53 8.64 12.03
N SER A 318 -16.64 8.64 11.29
CA SER A 318 -16.88 7.73 10.17
C SER A 318 -16.20 8.20 8.89
N TYR A 319 -15.98 7.29 7.93
CA TYR A 319 -15.53 7.67 6.60
C TYR A 319 -16.56 8.49 5.83
N GLU A 320 -17.85 8.32 6.12
CA GLU A 320 -18.92 9.16 5.56
C GLU A 320 -18.73 10.63 5.97
N GLU A 321 -18.53 10.89 7.27
CA GLU A 321 -18.23 12.23 7.77
C GLU A 321 -16.93 12.79 7.19
N LEU A 322 -15.88 11.96 7.12
CA LEU A 322 -14.60 12.36 6.52
C LEU A 322 -14.74 12.75 5.04
N ARG A 323 -15.57 12.03 4.28
CA ARG A 323 -15.86 12.29 2.86
C ARG A 323 -16.78 13.48 2.63
N SER A 324 -17.55 13.91 3.65
CA SER A 324 -18.37 15.13 3.57
C SER A 324 -17.55 16.42 3.39
N GLY A 325 -16.23 16.35 3.63
CA GLY A 325 -15.31 17.49 3.55
C GLY A 325 -15.10 18.22 4.88
N SER A 326 -15.83 17.86 5.94
CA SER A 326 -15.58 18.39 7.28
C SER A 326 -16.09 17.51 8.41
N ILE A 327 -15.40 17.54 9.55
CA ILE A 327 -15.80 16.86 10.79
C ILE A 327 -15.92 17.86 11.94
N LYS A 328 -16.52 17.44 13.06
CA LYS A 328 -16.64 18.26 14.28
C LYS A 328 -15.91 17.61 15.45
N ILE A 329 -14.93 18.29 16.03
CA ILE A 329 -14.16 17.83 17.19
C ILE A 329 -14.12 18.93 18.24
N GLY A 330 -14.50 18.63 19.49
CA GLY A 330 -14.52 19.61 20.58
C GLY A 330 -15.35 20.87 20.25
N GLY A 331 -16.48 20.69 19.55
CA GLY A 331 -17.34 21.80 19.12
C GLY A 331 -16.87 22.55 17.86
N LYS A 332 -15.62 22.35 17.40
CA LYS A 332 -15.04 23.04 16.23
C LYS A 332 -15.24 22.25 14.95
N LYS A 333 -15.59 22.95 13.86
CA LYS A 333 -15.65 22.40 12.50
C LYS A 333 -14.26 22.40 11.87
N ILE A 334 -13.82 21.25 11.38
CA ILE A 334 -12.47 21.00 10.84
C ILE A 334 -12.63 20.55 9.39
N ARG A 335 -11.85 21.11 8.45
CA ARG A 335 -11.83 20.63 7.06
C ARG A 335 -11.06 19.32 6.95
N THR A 336 -11.59 18.35 6.22
CA THR A 336 -10.93 17.07 5.99
C THR A 336 -10.21 17.05 4.64
N ALA A 337 -9.08 16.34 4.58
CA ALA A 337 -8.31 16.16 3.36
C ALA A 337 -7.85 14.70 3.24
N PRO A 338 -8.28 13.96 2.20
CA PRO A 338 -7.81 12.60 1.99
C PRO A 338 -6.36 12.62 1.45
N VAL A 339 -5.55 11.70 1.94
CA VAL A 339 -4.20 11.43 1.40
C VAL A 339 -4.28 10.46 0.22
N ALA A 340 -5.17 9.46 0.29
CA ALA A 340 -5.39 8.52 -0.79
C ALA A 340 -6.30 9.11 -1.89
N SER A 341 -6.04 8.77 -3.16
CA SER A 341 -6.90 9.18 -4.27
C SER A 341 -8.03 8.18 -4.48
N LEU A 342 -9.25 8.59 -4.11
CA LEU A 342 -10.45 7.78 -4.36
C LEU A 342 -10.73 7.62 -5.86
N SER A 343 -10.46 8.64 -6.66
CA SER A 343 -10.63 8.58 -8.12
C SER A 343 -9.73 7.49 -8.74
N LYS A 344 -8.44 7.44 -8.35
CA LYS A 344 -7.55 6.38 -8.81
C LYS A 344 -7.90 5.01 -8.23
N ALA A 345 -8.33 4.93 -6.98
CA ALA A 345 -8.79 3.66 -6.41
C ALA A 345 -10.00 3.10 -7.19
N ARG A 346 -10.97 3.93 -7.57
CA ARG A 346 -12.10 3.52 -8.43
C ARG A 346 -11.63 3.02 -9.80
N LYS A 347 -10.68 3.72 -10.43
CA LYS A 347 -10.07 3.28 -11.69
C LYS A 347 -9.47 1.89 -11.55
N ILE A 348 -8.64 1.66 -10.53
CA ILE A 348 -8.02 0.36 -10.25
C ILE A 348 -9.06 -0.74 -10.01
N ALA A 349 -10.11 -0.47 -9.21
CA ALA A 349 -11.16 -1.46 -8.94
C ALA A 349 -11.92 -1.86 -10.20
N ASN A 350 -12.15 -0.91 -11.12
CA ASN A 350 -12.81 -1.15 -12.40
C ASN A 350 -11.90 -1.90 -13.39
N GLU A 351 -10.60 -1.56 -13.47
CA GLU A 351 -9.65 -2.32 -14.31
C GLU A 351 -9.50 -3.76 -13.83
N LEU A 352 -9.38 -3.97 -12.51
CA LEU A 352 -9.35 -5.32 -11.95
C LEU A 352 -10.67 -6.07 -12.24
N LYS A 353 -11.82 -5.38 -12.18
CA LYS A 353 -13.12 -5.96 -12.53
C LYS A 353 -13.15 -6.40 -13.99
N GLU A 354 -12.68 -5.55 -14.91
CA GLU A 354 -12.57 -5.88 -16.33
C GLU A 354 -11.65 -7.09 -16.58
N TRP A 355 -10.48 -7.16 -15.92
CA TRP A 355 -9.58 -8.30 -16.06
C TRP A 355 -10.20 -9.62 -15.60
N LEU A 356 -11.02 -9.59 -14.55
CA LEU A 356 -11.75 -10.74 -14.05
C LEU A 356 -12.89 -11.14 -15.01
N GLU A 357 -13.70 -10.19 -15.46
CA GLU A 357 -14.83 -10.42 -16.36
C GLU A 357 -14.38 -10.96 -17.73
N THR A 358 -13.21 -10.52 -18.20
CA THR A 358 -12.59 -10.99 -19.46
C THR A 358 -11.79 -12.28 -19.33
N GLY A 359 -11.64 -12.83 -18.12
CA GLY A 359 -10.88 -14.05 -17.87
C GLY A 359 -9.34 -13.89 -17.95
N ASN A 360 -8.84 -12.65 -18.05
CA ASN A 360 -7.41 -12.33 -18.04
C ASN A 360 -6.79 -12.36 -16.63
N PHE A 361 -7.63 -12.50 -15.60
CA PHE A 361 -7.21 -12.62 -14.21
C PHE A 361 -7.98 -13.75 -13.53
N GLU A 362 -7.26 -14.56 -12.75
CA GLU A 362 -7.83 -15.61 -11.91
C GLU A 362 -7.62 -15.26 -10.44
N ILE A 363 -8.58 -15.62 -9.60
CA ILE A 363 -8.40 -15.54 -8.15
C ILE A 363 -7.55 -16.72 -7.66
N SER A 364 -6.74 -16.49 -6.64
CA SER A 364 -5.89 -17.52 -6.05
C SER A 364 -6.31 -17.82 -4.63
N LYS A 365 -6.43 -19.10 -4.28
CA LYS A 365 -6.50 -19.52 -2.89
C LYS A 365 -5.14 -19.26 -2.22
N PRO A 366 -5.09 -18.59 -1.05
CA PRO A 366 -3.84 -18.41 -0.33
C PRO A 366 -3.18 -19.76 -0.03
N VAL A 367 -1.86 -19.84 -0.22
CA VAL A 367 -1.09 -21.02 0.16
C VAL A 367 -0.95 -21.13 1.68
N GLN A 368 -1.00 -19.98 2.37
CA GLN A 368 -0.97 -19.90 3.82
C GLN A 368 -1.70 -18.64 4.29
N MET A 369 -2.58 -18.80 5.28
CA MET A 369 -3.26 -17.68 5.93
C MET A 369 -2.33 -16.98 6.94
N PHE A 370 -2.60 -15.71 7.19
CA PHE A 370 -1.81 -14.91 8.12
C PHE A 370 -2.03 -15.27 9.60
N PRO A 371 -1.03 -15.02 10.45
CA PRO A 371 -1.18 -15.22 11.89
C PRO A 371 -2.27 -14.32 12.47
N GLN A 372 -2.97 -14.81 13.48
CA GLN A 372 -3.91 -14.01 14.27
C GLN A 372 -3.28 -13.61 15.62
N ASN A 373 -3.95 -12.71 16.34
CA ASN A 373 -3.53 -12.25 17.66
C ASN A 373 -2.10 -11.68 17.73
N THR A 374 -1.69 -10.95 16.69
CA THR A 374 -0.37 -10.31 16.61
C THR A 374 -0.34 -8.96 17.32
N SER A 375 0.80 -8.68 17.95
CA SER A 375 1.12 -7.41 18.63
C SER A 375 2.48 -6.86 18.17
N LEU A 376 2.72 -5.55 18.33
CA LEU A 376 4.02 -4.94 18.02
C LEU A 376 4.82 -4.72 19.31
N LYS A 377 6.14 -4.94 19.23
CA LYS A 377 7.08 -4.56 20.29
C LYS A 377 7.53 -3.12 20.08
N SER A 378 7.72 -2.39 21.17
CA SER A 378 8.41 -1.11 21.15
C SER A 378 9.93 -1.31 21.20
N LEU A 379 10.68 -0.48 20.48
CA LEU A 379 12.13 -0.37 20.67
C LEU A 379 12.39 0.15 22.09
N LYS A 380 13.22 -0.55 22.85
CA LYS A 380 13.66 -0.12 24.18
C LYS A 380 15.04 0.49 24.04
N GLU A 381 15.14 1.76 24.40
CA GLU A 381 16.43 2.43 24.56
C GLU A 381 17.10 1.89 25.83
N THR A 382 18.28 1.31 25.67
CA THR A 382 19.07 0.70 26.77
C THR A 382 20.26 1.55 27.19
N GLU A 383 20.66 2.48 26.33
CA GLU A 383 21.69 3.48 26.57
C GLU A 383 20.99 4.82 26.32
N ALA A 384 20.75 5.59 27.39
CA ALA A 384 20.14 6.90 27.27
C ALA A 384 21.25 7.91 26.98
N ASP A 385 21.29 8.44 25.77
CA ASP A 385 22.06 9.65 25.51
C ASP A 385 21.23 10.85 25.98
N HIS A 386 21.85 11.70 26.81
CA HIS A 386 21.27 12.96 27.22
C HIS A 386 21.42 13.98 26.09
N ASP A 387 20.60 13.84 25.04
CA ASP A 387 20.44 14.86 23.98
C ASP A 387 19.50 16.01 24.40
#